data_AF-A0A9E2ZW80-F1
#
_entry.id   AF-A0A9E2ZW80-F1
#
_cell.length_a   1.000
_cell.length_b   1.000
_cell.length_c   1.000
_cell.angle_alpha   90.00
_cell.angle_beta   90.00
_cell.angle_gamma   90.00
#
_symmetry.space_group_name_H-M   'P 1'
#
loop_
_entity.id
_entity.type
_entity.pdbx_description
1 polymer ?
#
loop_
_entity_poly.entity_id
_entity_poly.type
_entity_poly.pdbx_seq_one_letter_code
_entity_poly.pdbx_strand_id
1 'polypeptide(L)'
;MNDGTAPARAAGGSQAPGPIPLCHDEVCITCSDTAVEVTVVRLLPGGLAVVDTGDHHEEVSVALVTARPGSRILVHAGEAIAVTQRPAGQR
;
A
#
# COMPACT_ATOMS: atom_id res chain seq x y z
N MET A 1 56.74 12.52 -24.73
CA MET A 1 55.60 11.85 -25.39
C MET A 1 55.11 10.78 -24.44
N ASN A 2 54.03 11.08 -23.72
CA ASN A 2 53.37 10.22 -22.76
C ASN A 2 52.23 9.49 -23.46
N ASP A 3 52.39 8.20 -23.72
CA ASP A 3 51.29 7.36 -24.20
C ASP A 3 50.79 6.50 -23.04
N GLY A 4 49.56 6.81 -22.61
CA GLY A 4 48.84 6.07 -21.58
C GLY A 4 48.23 4.81 -22.18
N THR A 5 48.25 3.72 -21.42
CA THR A 5 47.29 2.62 -21.59
C THR A 5 47.01 1.99 -20.24
N ALA A 6 45.75 2.11 -19.83
CA ALA A 6 45.17 1.46 -18.66
C ALA A 6 44.97 -0.05 -18.90
N PRO A 7 44.92 -0.88 -17.85
CA PRO A 7 44.76 -2.33 -17.99
C PRO A 7 43.34 -2.74 -18.39
N ALA A 8 43.29 -3.81 -19.19
CA ALA A 8 42.08 -4.49 -19.64
C ALA A 8 41.23 -5.01 -18.48
N ARG A 9 39.92 -4.86 -18.62
CA ARG A 9 38.89 -5.23 -17.64
C ARG A 9 38.69 -6.74 -17.58
N ALA A 10 38.51 -7.23 -16.35
CA ALA A 10 38.06 -8.58 -16.06
C ALA A 10 36.61 -8.82 -16.53
N ALA A 11 36.37 -10.04 -17.00
CA ALA A 11 35.09 -10.56 -17.46
C ALA A 11 34.05 -10.66 -16.33
N GLY A 12 32.81 -10.25 -16.63
CA GLY A 12 31.61 -10.49 -15.84
C GLY A 12 30.46 -10.83 -16.79
N GLY A 13 29.89 -12.02 -16.65
CA GLY A 13 29.07 -12.69 -17.65
C GLY A 13 27.79 -11.97 -18.07
N SER A 14 27.43 -12.14 -19.34
CA SER A 14 26.12 -11.82 -19.86
C SER A 14 25.07 -12.75 -19.25
N GLN A 15 24.36 -12.27 -18.23
CA GLN A 15 23.03 -12.80 -17.94
C GLN A 15 22.03 -12.02 -18.79
N ALA A 16 21.32 -12.72 -19.68
CA ALA A 16 20.23 -12.14 -20.45
C ALA A 16 19.18 -11.55 -19.48
N PRO A 17 18.65 -10.35 -19.74
CA PRO A 17 17.55 -9.82 -18.94
C PRO A 17 16.35 -10.76 -19.07
N GLY A 18 15.86 -11.28 -17.94
CA GLY A 18 14.55 -11.92 -17.89
C GLY A 18 13.46 -10.94 -18.34
N PRO A 19 12.25 -11.42 -18.68
CA PRO A 19 11.18 -10.55 -19.13
C PRO A 19 10.92 -9.49 -18.06
N ILE A 20 11.22 -8.23 -18.41
CA ILE A 20 10.84 -7.07 -17.60
C ILE A 20 9.31 -7.10 -17.56
N PRO A 21 8.67 -7.06 -16.37
CA PRO A 21 7.22 -6.93 -16.31
C PRO A 21 6.83 -5.66 -17.06
N LEU A 22 6.22 -5.85 -18.22
CA LEU A 22 5.72 -4.78 -19.07
C LEU A 22 4.43 -4.27 -18.43
N CYS A 23 4.47 -3.00 -18.04
CA CYS A 23 3.33 -2.26 -17.52
C CYS A 23 2.39 -1.99 -18.69
N HIS A 24 1.41 -2.85 -18.86
CA HIS A 24 0.33 -2.63 -19.80
C HIS A 24 -0.78 -1.93 -19.00
N ASP A 25 -1.21 -0.73 -19.45
CA ASP A 25 -2.11 0.21 -18.75
C ASP A 25 -1.50 1.02 -17.57
N GLU A 26 -0.33 1.62 -17.75
CA GLU A 26 0.25 2.73 -16.93
C GLU A 26 0.28 2.60 -15.40
N VAL A 27 0.20 1.40 -14.83
CA VAL A 27 0.19 1.21 -13.37
C VAL A 27 1.17 0.10 -12.96
N CYS A 28 2.37 0.48 -12.52
CA CYS A 28 3.38 -0.43 -11.96
C CYS A 28 4.11 0.14 -10.71
N ILE A 29 4.23 -0.72 -9.70
CA ILE A 29 4.86 -0.66 -8.34
C ILE A 29 4.57 0.54 -7.41
N THR A 30 4.12 1.68 -7.92
CA THR A 30 3.66 2.86 -7.14
C THR A 30 2.14 3.10 -7.31
N CYS A 31 1.39 2.04 -7.52
CA CYS A 31 0.13 2.04 -8.26
C CYS A 31 -1.05 2.79 -7.64
N SER A 32 -1.00 3.19 -6.36
CA SER A 32 -1.71 4.35 -5.80
C SER A 32 -1.38 4.44 -4.31
N ASP A 33 -0.52 5.39 -3.89
CA ASP A 33 -0.25 5.67 -2.46
C ASP A 33 -1.43 6.39 -1.76
N THR A 34 -2.60 6.39 -2.40
CA THR A 34 -3.76 7.12 -1.90
C THR A 34 -4.48 6.25 -0.89
N ALA A 35 -4.45 6.67 0.37
CA ALA A 35 -5.33 6.10 1.38
C ALA A 35 -6.74 6.69 1.25
N VAL A 36 -7.75 5.84 1.31
CA VAL A 36 -9.15 6.24 1.20
C VAL A 36 -9.74 6.39 2.60
N GLU A 37 -10.42 7.49 2.85
CA GLU A 37 -11.16 7.68 4.09
C GLU A 37 -12.52 6.96 4.02
N VAL A 38 -12.78 6.09 4.99
CA VAL A 38 -14.00 5.29 5.08
C VAL A 38 -14.56 5.32 6.50
N THR A 39 -15.84 4.95 6.64
CA THR A 39 -16.50 4.90 7.96
C THR A 39 -16.66 3.47 8.44
N VAL A 40 -16.22 3.17 9.65
CA VAL A 40 -16.40 1.82 10.23
C VAL A 40 -17.86 1.60 10.61
N VAL A 41 -18.49 0.60 10.02
CA VAL A 41 -19.90 0.23 10.28
C VAL A 41 -19.99 -0.78 11.42
N ARG A 42 -19.19 -1.86 11.37
CA ARG A 42 -19.12 -2.88 12.42
C ARG A 42 -17.77 -3.58 12.46
N LEU A 43 -17.39 -4.08 13.62
CA LEU A 43 -16.20 -4.92 13.79
C LEU A 43 -16.54 -6.39 13.57
N LEU A 44 -15.59 -7.13 13.03
CA LEU A 44 -15.64 -8.56 12.80
C LEU A 44 -14.55 -9.27 13.63
N PRO A 45 -14.66 -10.59 13.84
CA PRO A 45 -13.59 -11.37 14.45
C PRO A 45 -12.28 -11.26 13.66
N GLY A 46 -11.14 -11.49 14.31
CA GLY A 46 -9.84 -11.55 13.64
C GLY A 46 -9.24 -10.20 13.27
N GLY A 47 -9.74 -9.08 13.81
CA GLY A 47 -9.21 -7.75 13.51
C GLY A 47 -9.67 -7.20 12.17
N LEU A 48 -10.82 -7.66 11.67
CA LEU A 48 -11.47 -7.15 10.46
C LEU A 48 -12.63 -6.19 10.83
N ALA A 49 -13.04 -5.37 9.88
CA ALA A 49 -14.19 -4.50 10.02
C ALA A 49 -14.92 -4.37 8.68
N VAL A 50 -16.24 -4.22 8.75
CA VAL A 50 -17.01 -3.74 7.60
C VAL A 50 -17.02 -2.23 7.64
N VAL A 51 -16.61 -1.62 6.54
CA VAL A 51 -16.57 -0.17 6.33
C VAL A 51 -17.57 0.24 5.27
N ASP A 52 -18.05 1.47 5.37
CA ASP A 52 -18.81 2.16 4.33
C ASP A 52 -17.89 3.13 3.60
N THR A 53 -17.79 2.95 2.28
CA THR A 53 -17.01 3.81 1.38
C THR A 53 -17.83 4.99 0.86
N GLY A 54 -19.14 5.00 1.11
CA GLY A 54 -20.13 5.92 0.54
C GLY A 54 -20.87 5.33 -0.65
N ASP A 55 -20.25 4.41 -1.40
CA ASP A 55 -20.87 3.71 -2.53
C ASP A 55 -21.26 2.26 -2.18
N HIS A 56 -20.44 1.59 -1.38
CA HIS A 56 -20.64 0.20 -0.98
C HIS A 56 -19.98 -0.11 0.35
N HIS A 57 -20.27 -1.32 0.86
CA HIS A 57 -19.60 -1.84 2.04
C HIS A 57 -18.47 -2.78 1.63
N GLU A 58 -17.34 -2.66 2.33
CA GLU A 58 -16.15 -3.48 2.10
C GLU A 58 -15.61 -4.03 3.43
N GLU A 59 -14.93 -5.17 3.37
CA GLU A 59 -14.22 -5.74 4.52
C GLU A 59 -12.76 -5.30 4.50
N VAL A 60 -12.32 -4.70 5.60
CA VAL A 60 -10.99 -4.09 5.75
C VAL A 60 -10.36 -4.57 7.05
N SER A 61 -9.05 -4.82 7.01
CA SER A 61 -8.28 -5.12 8.22
C SER A 61 -8.08 -3.86 9.05
N VAL A 62 -8.37 -3.97 10.34
CA VAL A 62 -8.13 -2.94 11.36
C VAL A 62 -7.09 -3.39 12.38
N ALA A 63 -6.31 -4.44 12.09
CA ALA A 63 -5.34 -5.00 13.04
C ALA A 63 -4.28 -3.99 13.51
N LEU A 64 -3.95 -2.98 12.70
CA LEU A 64 -2.92 -1.99 12.98
C LEU A 64 -3.44 -0.75 13.76
N VAL A 65 -4.76 -0.59 13.89
CA VAL A 65 -5.37 0.59 14.52
C VAL A 65 -6.51 0.21 15.45
N THR A 66 -6.69 0.98 16.53
CA THR A 66 -7.85 0.78 17.41
C THR A 66 -9.06 1.56 16.89
N ALA A 67 -9.83 0.93 15.99
CA ALA A 67 -11.04 1.48 15.42
C ALA A 67 -12.32 0.97 16.12
N ARG A 68 -13.40 1.73 16.02
CA ARG A 68 -14.73 1.37 16.55
C ARG A 68 -15.83 1.74 15.55
N PRO A 69 -17.03 1.15 15.66
CA PRO A 69 -18.18 1.59 14.87
C PRO A 69 -18.39 3.10 14.98
N GLY A 70 -18.58 3.76 13.84
CA GLY A 70 -18.68 5.21 13.69
C GLY A 70 -17.35 5.98 13.61
N SER A 71 -16.20 5.29 13.65
CA SER A 71 -14.90 5.95 13.41
C SER A 71 -14.70 6.21 11.92
N ARG A 72 -13.97 7.28 11.57
CA ARG A 72 -13.37 7.42 10.24
C ARG A 72 -11.91 6.97 10.28
N ILE A 73 -11.53 6.18 9.28
CA ILE A 73 -10.22 5.58 9.16
C ILE A 73 -9.68 5.75 7.75
N LEU A 74 -8.35 5.77 7.61
CA LEU A 74 -7.67 5.72 6.32
C LEU A 74 -7.28 4.29 5.99
N VAL A 75 -7.59 3.85 4.78
CA VAL A 75 -7.34 2.49 4.30
C VAL A 75 -6.43 2.53 3.09
N HIS A 76 -5.39 1.72 3.10
CA HIS A 76 -4.49 1.50 1.98
C HIS A 76 -4.31 0.01 1.76
N ALA A 77 -4.48 -0.46 0.52
CA ALA A 77 -4.37 -1.88 0.17
C ALA A 77 -5.20 -2.83 1.07
N GLY A 78 -6.40 -2.41 1.49
CA GLY A 78 -7.29 -3.19 2.37
C GLY A 78 -6.91 -3.17 3.85
N GLU A 79 -5.87 -2.42 4.24
CA GLU A 79 -5.40 -2.29 5.61
C GLU A 79 -5.66 -0.88 6.15
N ALA A 80 -6.24 -0.78 7.34
CA ALA A 80 -6.43 0.49 8.03
C ALA A 80 -5.11 0.96 8.66
N ILE A 81 -4.64 2.13 8.23
CA ILE A 81 -3.34 2.68 8.63
C ILE A 81 -3.46 3.86 9.62
N ALA A 82 -4.63 4.49 9.71
CA ALA A 82 -4.86 5.59 10.64
C ALA A 82 -6.34 5.74 11.02
N VAL A 83 -6.59 6.36 12.18
CA VAL A 83 -7.93 6.83 12.61
C VAL A 83 -7.93 8.35 12.51
N THR A 84 -8.79 8.91 11.67
CA THR A 84 -8.91 10.36 11.46
C THR A 84 -9.98 10.98 12.35
N GLN A 85 -11.03 10.22 12.66
CA GLN A 85 -12.08 10.64 13.59
C GLN A 85 -12.51 9.49 14.49
N ARG A 86 -12.55 9.76 15.80
CA ARG A 86 -13.19 8.87 16.78
C ARG A 86 -14.67 9.21 16.94
N PRO A 87 -15.53 8.22 17.22
CA PRO A 87 -16.93 8.47 17.56
C PRO A 87 -17.04 9.32 18.83
N ALA A 88 -18.11 10.13 18.90
CA ALA A 88 -18.38 11.00 20.04
C ALA A 88 -18.48 10.21 21.36
N GLY A 89 -17.93 10.77 22.45
CA GLY A 89 -17.97 10.17 23.79
C GLY A 89 -16.76 9.30 24.17
N GLN A 90 -15.66 9.37 23.44
CA GLN A 90 -14.46 8.54 23.65
C GLN A 90 -13.18 9.33 23.88
N ARG A 91 -13.28 10.40 24.65
CA ARG A 91 -12.13 11.19 25.08
C ARG A 91 -11.41 10.54 26.25
#